data_AF-A0AAD8JRA6-F1
#
_entry.id   AF-A0AAD8JRA6-F1
#
_cell.length_a   1.000
_cell.length_b   1.000
_cell.length_c   1.000
_cell.angle_alpha   90.00
_cell.angle_beta   90.00
_cell.angle_gamma   90.00
#
_symmetry.space_group_name_H-M   'P 1'
#
loop_
_entity.id
_entity.type
_entity.pdbx_description
1 polymer ?
#
loop_
_entity_poly.entity_id
_entity_poly.type
_entity_poly.pdbx_seq_one_letter_code
_entity_poly.pdbx_strand_id
1 'polypeptide(L)'
;MDIVKKELLMKRKNLSEETGGRKVFKRSEIKQKRILKLREEDKRDSESKLESTMPKPEFGASSSSKANKRRKNVDTLNLPKEEVIRQLRFLKQPVTLFREVRMTGWID
;
A
#
# COMPACT_ATOMS: atom_id res chain seq x y z
N MET A 1 21.41 12.89 -34.32
CA MET A 1 20.24 12.09 -34.77
C MET A 1 20.31 10.61 -34.37
N ASP A 2 21.50 10.02 -34.26
CA ASP A 2 21.62 8.55 -34.12
C ASP A 2 21.45 8.02 -32.70
N ILE A 3 21.44 8.90 -31.70
CA ILE A 3 21.15 8.55 -30.29
C ILE A 3 19.72 8.01 -30.17
N VAL A 4 18.75 8.71 -30.76
CA VAL A 4 17.34 8.29 -30.75
C VAL A 4 17.14 6.96 -31.47
N LYS A 5 17.86 6.73 -32.58
CA LYS A 5 17.83 5.44 -33.29
C LYS A 5 18.37 4.31 -32.42
N LYS A 6 19.47 4.52 -31.70
CA LYS A 6 20.05 3.55 -30.76
C LYS A 6 19.06 3.21 -29.64
N GLU A 7 18.44 4.20 -29.02
CA GLU A 7 17.44 3.97 -27.97
C GLU A 7 16.21 3.21 -28.48
N LEU A 8 15.70 3.55 -29.66
CA LEU A 8 14.58 2.84 -30.28
C LEU A 8 14.93 1.39 -30.59
N LEU A 9 16.15 1.12 -31.07
CA LEU A 9 16.63 -0.24 -31.31
C LEU A 9 16.70 -1.05 -30.02
N MET A 10 17.25 -0.47 -28.96
CA MET A 10 17.33 -1.13 -27.65
C MET A 10 15.94 -1.43 -27.09
N LYS A 11 15.00 -0.48 -27.16
CA LYS A 11 13.61 -0.70 -26.72
C LYS A 11 12.91 -1.79 -27.51
N ARG A 12 13.12 -1.85 -28.84
CA ARG A 12 12.54 -2.91 -29.69
C ARG A 12 13.12 -4.29 -29.38
N LYS A 13 14.44 -4.39 -29.15
CA LYS A 13 15.10 -5.64 -28.75
C LYS A 13 14.53 -6.17 -27.43
N ASN A 14 14.51 -5.34 -26.40
CA ASN A 14 13.97 -5.71 -25.09
C ASN A 14 12.50 -6.18 -25.18
N LEU A 15 11.67 -5.47 -25.96
CA LEU A 15 10.28 -5.88 -26.18
C LEU A 15 10.17 -7.23 -26.90
N SER A 16 11.02 -7.49 -27.90
CA SER A 16 11.02 -8.76 -28.63
C SER A 16 11.44 -9.94 -27.75
N GLU A 17 12.40 -9.71 -26.84
CA GLU A 17 12.86 -10.70 -25.86
C GLU A 17 11.76 -10.98 -24.81
N GLU A 18 11.10 -9.95 -24.28
CA GLU A 18 10.04 -10.09 -23.27
C GLU A 18 8.76 -10.75 -23.83
N THR A 19 8.50 -10.57 -25.12
CA THR A 19 7.30 -11.10 -25.81
C THR A 19 7.57 -12.40 -26.57
N GLY A 20 8.82 -12.81 -26.72
CA GLY A 20 9.23 -13.96 -27.53
C GLY A 20 8.73 -13.87 -28.98
N GLY A 21 8.63 -12.65 -29.52
CA GLY A 21 8.13 -12.41 -30.89
C GLY A 21 6.61 -12.56 -31.08
N ARG A 22 5.83 -12.77 -30.02
CA ARG A 22 4.37 -12.88 -30.12
C ARG A 22 3.74 -11.51 -30.34
N LYS A 23 2.97 -11.37 -31.42
CA LYS A 23 2.28 -10.13 -31.80
C LYS A 23 0.91 -9.93 -31.13
N VAL A 24 0.26 -11.03 -30.75
CA VAL A 24 -1.11 -11.01 -30.21
C VAL A 24 -1.11 -11.63 -28.81
N PHE A 25 -1.71 -10.93 -27.86
CA PHE A 25 -1.88 -11.37 -26.48
C PHE A 25 -3.35 -11.40 -26.12
N LYS A 26 -3.76 -12.40 -25.34
CA LYS A 26 -5.11 -12.40 -24.76
C LYS A 26 -5.18 -11.31 -23.69
N ARG A 27 -6.33 -10.63 -23.58
CA ARG A 27 -6.54 -9.60 -22.55
C ARG A 27 -6.26 -10.11 -21.13
N SER A 28 -6.53 -11.39 -20.86
CA SER A 28 -6.23 -12.07 -19.59
C SER A 28 -4.72 -12.13 -19.29
N GLU A 29 -3.90 -12.46 -20.27
CA GLU A 29 -2.44 -12.58 -20.13
C GLU A 29 -1.81 -11.22 -19.80
N ILE A 30 -2.25 -10.16 -20.46
CA ILE A 30 -1.79 -8.79 -20.19
C ILE A 30 -2.15 -8.37 -18.75
N LYS A 31 -3.38 -8.70 -18.31
CA LYS A 31 -3.84 -8.37 -16.96
C LYS A 31 -3.07 -9.14 -15.88
N GLN A 32 -2.81 -10.42 -16.10
CA GLN A 32 -2.02 -11.25 -15.18
C GLN A 32 -0.58 -10.75 -15.04
N LYS A 33 0.11 -10.47 -16.15
CA LYS A 33 1.47 -9.90 -16.11
C LYS A 33 1.53 -8.58 -15.35
N ARG A 34 0.55 -7.69 -15.54
CA ARG A 34 0.47 -6.41 -14.80
C ARG A 34 0.26 -6.61 -13.30
N ILE A 35 -0.62 -7.52 -12.91
CA ILE A 35 -0.90 -7.82 -11.49
C ILE A 35 0.33 -8.42 -10.81
N LEU A 36 1.03 -9.34 -11.49
CA LEU A 36 2.26 -9.94 -10.95
C LEU A 36 3.35 -8.89 -10.74
N LYS A 37 3.57 -8.02 -11.74
CA LYS A 37 4.54 -6.93 -11.63
C LYS A 37 4.21 -5.98 -10.48
N LEU A 38 2.93 -5.65 -10.29
CA LEU A 38 2.48 -4.80 -9.19
C LEU A 38 2.79 -5.43 -7.81
N ARG A 39 2.54 -6.73 -7.66
CA ARG A 39 2.82 -7.46 -6.40
C ARG A 39 4.30 -7.56 -6.08
N GLU A 40 5.14 -7.69 -7.09
CA GLU A 40 6.59 -7.73 -6.93
C GLU A 40 7.14 -6.34 -6.54
N GLU A 41 6.60 -5.27 -7.13
CA GLU A 41 6.90 -3.88 -6.74
C GLU A 41 6.52 -3.61 -5.27
N ASP A 42 5.28 -3.97 -4.86
CA ASP A 42 4.81 -3.80 -3.48
C ASP A 42 5.70 -4.57 -2.47
N LYS A 43 6.18 -5.76 -2.87
CA LYS A 43 7.08 -6.56 -2.05
C LYS A 43 8.44 -5.88 -1.89
N ARG A 44 9.04 -5.37 -2.98
CA ARG A 44 10.32 -4.63 -2.93
C ARG A 44 10.22 -3.32 -2.16
N ASP A 45 9.12 -2.61 -2.28
CA ASP A 45 8.87 -1.39 -1.51
C ASP A 45 8.71 -1.69 -0.01
N SER A 46 8.10 -2.83 0.35
CA SER A 46 8.05 -3.27 1.74
C SER A 46 9.42 -3.69 2.28
N GLU A 47 10.25 -4.34 1.46
CA GLU A 47 11.60 -4.76 1.84
C GLU A 47 12.54 -3.55 2.03
N SER A 48 12.49 -2.54 1.16
CA SER A 48 13.27 -1.30 1.32
C SER A 48 12.75 -0.40 2.47
N LYS A 49 11.48 -0.52 2.83
CA LYS A 49 10.93 0.11 4.05
C LYS A 49 11.46 -0.53 5.33
N LEU A 50 11.78 -1.82 5.30
CA LEU A 50 12.37 -2.53 6.43
C LEU A 50 13.88 -2.26 6.56
N GLU A 51 14.56 -1.92 5.46
CA GLU A 51 16.01 -1.62 5.47
C GLU A 51 16.34 -0.18 5.90
N SER A 52 15.36 0.73 6.00
CA SER A 52 15.58 2.16 6.28
C SER A 52 14.96 2.70 7.58
N THR A 53 14.53 1.83 8.51
CA THR A 53 14.11 2.28 9.85
C THR A 53 14.62 1.38 10.98
N MET A 54 15.84 1.66 11.45
CA MET A 54 16.09 1.67 12.89
C MET A 54 15.71 3.08 13.37
N PRO A 55 14.75 3.19 14.30
CA PRO A 55 15.18 3.22 15.68
C PRO A 55 14.49 2.16 16.53
N LYS A 56 15.31 1.52 17.35
CA LYS A 56 14.95 0.79 18.56
C LYS A 56 14.01 1.67 19.42
N PRO A 57 12.92 1.11 19.95
CA PRO A 57 12.55 1.42 21.32
C PRO A 57 12.60 0.13 22.11
N GLU A 58 13.63 0.03 22.95
CA GLU A 58 13.45 -0.64 24.24
C GLU A 58 12.23 0.01 24.88
N PHE A 59 11.25 -0.75 25.34
CA PHE A 59 10.55 -0.40 26.57
C PHE A 59 9.88 -1.63 27.12
N GLY A 60 10.41 -2.04 28.27
CA GLY A 60 9.87 -3.09 29.10
C GLY A 60 8.46 -2.81 29.57
N ALA A 61 7.89 -3.85 30.13
CA ALA A 61 6.64 -3.82 30.86
C ALA A 61 6.59 -2.66 31.84
N SER A 62 5.68 -1.71 31.62
CA SER A 62 5.09 -0.89 32.66
C SER A 62 3.73 -0.41 32.21
N SER A 63 2.75 -1.04 32.82
CA SER A 63 1.33 -0.75 32.78
C SER A 63 1.05 0.68 33.29
N SER A 64 -0.03 1.28 32.77
CA SER A 64 -0.81 2.40 33.32
C SER A 64 -0.59 3.87 32.87
N SER A 65 0.55 4.29 32.29
CA SER A 65 0.74 5.73 31.95
C SER A 65 0.49 6.11 30.47
N LYS A 66 0.28 5.15 29.57
CA LYS A 66 0.18 5.39 28.10
C LYS A 66 -1.20 5.83 27.61
N ALA A 67 -2.25 5.66 28.43
CA ALA A 67 -3.63 5.97 28.04
C ALA A 67 -3.89 7.47 27.86
N ASN A 68 -3.24 8.33 28.66
CA ASN A 68 -3.54 9.77 28.66
C ASN A 68 -2.86 10.55 27.52
N LYS A 69 -1.77 10.02 26.94
CA LYS A 69 -1.05 10.66 25.82
C LYS A 69 -1.69 10.38 24.45
N ARG A 70 -2.44 9.26 24.32
CA ARG A 70 -3.17 8.91 23.09
C ARG A 70 -4.39 9.81 22.84
N ARG A 71 -5.06 10.28 23.90
CA ARG A 71 -6.31 11.07 23.77
C ARG A 71 -6.10 12.48 23.21
N LYS A 72 -4.93 13.09 23.35
CA LYS A 72 -4.68 14.47 22.88
C LYS A 72 -4.40 14.59 21.39
N ASN A 73 -4.06 13.48 20.73
CA ASN A 73 -3.67 13.48 19.32
C ASN A 73 -4.84 13.19 18.36
N VAL A 74 -6.00 12.75 18.87
CA VAL A 74 -7.15 12.43 18.00
C VAL A 74 -7.89 13.68 17.55
N ASP A 75 -7.91 14.74 18.36
CA ASP A 75 -8.61 15.99 18.04
C ASP A 75 -7.86 16.84 17.00
N THR A 76 -6.55 16.63 16.84
CA THR A 76 -5.71 17.31 15.83
C THR A 76 -5.75 16.65 14.45
N LEU A 77 -6.30 15.44 14.36
CA LEU A 77 -6.30 14.63 13.15
C LEU A 77 -7.69 14.68 12.52
N ASN A 78 -7.94 15.73 11.74
CA ASN A 78 -9.12 15.85 10.89
C ASN A 78 -9.03 14.86 9.71
N LEU A 79 -9.09 13.56 10.03
CA LEU A 79 -8.93 12.46 9.09
C LEU A 79 -10.29 12.08 8.49
N PRO A 80 -10.36 11.80 7.18
CA PRO A 80 -11.57 11.28 6.57
C PRO A 80 -11.92 9.90 7.16
N LYS A 81 -13.22 9.63 7.27
CA LYS A 81 -13.77 8.39 7.87
C LYS A 81 -13.18 7.13 7.24
N GLU A 82 -12.91 7.18 5.94
CA GLU A 82 -12.34 6.10 5.14
C GLU A 82 -10.95 5.70 5.64
N GLU A 83 -10.12 6.68 6.04
CA GLU A 83 -8.77 6.44 6.53
C GLU A 83 -8.78 5.77 7.89
N VAL A 84 -9.69 6.20 8.77
CA VAL A 84 -9.91 5.60 10.09
C VAL A 84 -10.31 4.13 9.92
N ILE A 85 -11.26 3.86 9.02
CA ILE A 85 -11.70 2.49 8.73
C ILE A 85 -10.55 1.66 8.16
N ARG A 86 -9.74 2.22 7.25
CA ARG A 86 -8.59 1.52 6.66
C ARG A 86 -7.57 1.12 7.72
N GLN A 87 -7.23 2.01 8.65
CA GLN A 87 -6.31 1.73 9.76
C GLN A 87 -6.88 0.68 10.72
N LEU A 88 -8.16 0.79 11.07
CA LEU A 88 -8.83 -0.22 11.90
C LEU A 88 -8.80 -1.60 11.22
N ARG A 89 -9.04 -1.68 9.91
CA ARG A 89 -8.93 -2.93 9.13
C ARG A 89 -7.50 -3.47 9.10
N PHE A 90 -6.50 -2.61 8.92
CA PHE A 90 -5.09 -2.99 8.94
C PHE A 90 -4.69 -3.58 10.30
N LEU A 91 -5.15 -2.95 11.38
CA LEU A 91 -4.95 -3.40 12.76
C LEU A 91 -5.88 -4.56 13.18
N LYS A 92 -6.74 -5.03 12.26
CA LYS A 92 -7.78 -6.05 12.52
C LYS A 92 -8.65 -5.71 13.73
N GLN A 93 -8.87 -4.42 13.96
CA GLN A 93 -9.73 -3.91 15.01
C GLN A 93 -11.17 -3.79 14.50
N PRO A 94 -12.18 -3.96 15.38
CA PRO A 94 -13.57 -3.76 14.98
C PRO A 94 -13.77 -2.31 14.53
N VAL A 95 -14.34 -2.16 13.34
CA VAL A 95 -14.60 -0.84 12.73
C VAL A 95 -15.73 -0.11 13.46
N THR A 96 -16.63 -0.87 14.07
CA THR A 96 -17.75 -0.39 14.88
C THR A 96 -17.84 -1.28 16.11
N LEU A 97 -17.80 -0.69 17.31
CA LEU A 97 -18.02 -1.46 18.53
C LEU A 97 -19.53 -1.73 18.67
N PHE A 98 -19.90 -2.96 19.02
CA PHE A 98 -21.32 -3.34 19.17
C PHE A 98 -21.97 -2.52 20.31
N ARG A 99 -23.19 -1.99 20.10
CA ARG A 99 -23.91 -0.98 20.93
C ARG A 99 -23.54 0.49 20.72
N GLU A 100 -22.66 0.83 19.77
CA GLU A 100 -22.53 2.22 19.32
C GLU A 100 -23.76 2.59 18.48
N VAL A 101 -24.86 2.92 19.18
CA VAL A 101 -26.09 3.44 18.61
C VAL A 101 -25.69 4.62 17.74
N ARG A 102 -25.82 4.46 16.41
CA ARG A 102 -25.55 5.50 15.42
C ARG A 102 -26.46 6.68 15.71
N MET A 103 -25.94 7.68 16.41
CA MET A 103 -26.58 9.00 16.56
C MET A 103 -26.58 9.80 15.25
N THR A 104 -25.99 9.28 14.18
CA THR A 104 -26.03 9.90 12.85
C THR A 104 -26.75 8.95 11.89
N GLY A 105 -28.06 9.16 11.77
CA GLY A 105 -28.85 8.60 10.68
C GLY A 105 -28.42 9.23 9.36
N TRP A 106 -27.57 8.53 8.62
CA TRP A 106 -27.34 8.73 7.18
C TRP A 106 -27.08 7.34 6.59
N ILE A 107 -28.16 6.71 6.15
CA ILE A 107 -28.19 5.66 5.14
C ILE A 107 -29.13 6.21 4.08
N ASP A 108 -28.55 6.61 2.95
CA ASP A 108 -28.95 6.19 1.60
C ASP A 108 -27.68 6.17 0.74
#